data_AF-A0A7J8ZNB4-F1
#
_entry.id   AF-A0A7J8ZNB4-F1
#
_cell.length_a   1.000
_cell.length_b   1.000
_cell.length_c   1.000
_cell.angle_alpha   90.00
_cell.angle_beta   90.00
_cell.angle_gamma   90.00
#
_symmetry.space_group_name_H-M   'P 1'
#
loop_
_entity.id
_entity.type
_entity.pdbx_description
1 polymer ?
#
loop_
_entity_poly.entity_id
_entity_poly.type
_entity_poly.pdbx_seq_one_letter_code
_entity_poly.pdbx_strand_id
1 'polypeptide(L)'
;MNPLSIERLKVFPPVSNLDPSIYGPQDSALKEEQIRCHLNGMSVQQPIAIELSLPEKNRNGPPKRVVTPPVDATTCWLWQLGKAHVCSNDAGAHQLIHHWLRTHACLEPFIIAAHRQLSVMHPIYKLLHCHMRYTMDVNAQGRQLLLNAGGIIESHFFTAACSMEVSASVYQNWWRFDMESLPADLIRRGMAVPDATKPHGLKLLIEDYPYASDGLLIWSAIEQLVQAYVHYYYPEANIIESDSELNAWYHESINIGHADIRHASWWLKLSTPNNLISILTTIIWLASAHHAAVNFGMYPYGGYFPVRPPFMRRLVPNEHDPDYTTFLADPEGYFLASLPCLDQMLHYISVLHLLSTHSADEEYLGDRKDLSAWAGDPEIVEAFYKFSMEMKKIGKEIEKRNGDPNLRNRCGAGISPYELLLPSSGPGVTCRGVPNSISI
;
A
#
# COMPACT_ATOMS: atom_id res chain seq x y z
N MET A 1 6.29 -1.83 5.74
CA MET A 1 5.37 -2.80 5.11
C MET A 1 4.07 -2.17 4.67
N ASN A 2 3.29 -1.51 5.54
CA ASN A 2 2.03 -0.87 5.12
C ASN A 2 1.95 0.61 5.52
N PRO A 3 2.63 1.50 4.78
CA PRO A 3 2.63 2.93 5.10
C PRO A 3 1.34 3.65 4.66
N LEU A 4 0.30 2.94 4.23
CA LEU A 4 -0.87 3.53 3.55
C LEU A 4 -2.12 3.64 4.43
N SER A 5 -2.20 2.90 5.55
CA SER A 5 -3.42 2.87 6.39
C SER A 5 -3.63 4.13 7.23
N ILE A 6 -2.58 4.93 7.48
CA ILE A 6 -2.69 6.09 8.37
C ILE A 6 -3.46 7.23 7.69
N GLU A 7 -4.41 7.79 8.44
CA GLU A 7 -5.22 8.94 8.05
C GLU A 7 -5.27 10.00 9.15
N ARG A 8 -5.44 11.26 8.76
CA ARG A 8 -5.63 12.36 9.69
C ARG A 8 -7.03 12.31 10.30
N LEU A 9 -7.10 12.21 11.62
CA LEU A 9 -8.34 12.38 12.35
C LEU A 9 -8.83 13.83 12.26
N LYS A 10 -10.08 14.03 11.78
CA LYS A 10 -10.68 15.36 11.58
C LYS A 10 -11.69 15.73 12.67
N VAL A 11 -12.28 14.74 13.34
CA VAL A 11 -13.29 14.89 14.39
C VAL A 11 -12.96 13.93 15.52
N PHE A 12 -13.19 14.35 16.77
CA PHE A 12 -13.03 13.51 17.96
C PHE A 12 -14.31 13.54 18.81
N PRO A 13 -14.79 12.40 19.35
CA PRO A 13 -14.25 11.05 19.12
C PRO A 13 -14.47 10.59 17.65
N PRO A 14 -13.75 9.56 17.17
CA PRO A 14 -13.95 9.05 15.81
C PRO A 14 -15.40 8.61 15.58
N VAL A 15 -15.93 8.92 14.40
CA VAL A 15 -17.31 8.60 14.02
C VAL A 15 -17.31 7.45 13.01
N SER A 16 -18.21 6.50 13.18
CA SER A 16 -18.45 5.39 12.25
C SER A 16 -19.69 5.66 11.42
N ASN A 17 -19.61 5.34 10.12
CA ASN A 17 -20.73 5.44 9.17
C ASN A 17 -21.49 4.10 9.01
N LEU A 18 -21.19 3.10 9.84
CA LEU A 18 -21.87 1.80 9.78
C LEU A 18 -23.30 1.90 10.30
N ASP A 19 -24.21 1.11 9.74
CA ASP A 19 -25.61 1.08 10.13
C ASP A 19 -25.77 0.54 11.57
N PRO A 20 -26.22 1.37 12.54
CA PRO A 20 -26.39 0.92 13.92
C PRO A 20 -27.46 -0.16 14.09
N SER A 21 -28.41 -0.30 13.14
CA SER A 21 -29.43 -1.36 13.19
C SER A 21 -28.85 -2.76 12.94
N ILE A 22 -27.71 -2.83 12.24
CA ILE A 22 -27.02 -4.09 11.93
C ILE A 22 -26.00 -4.41 13.03
N TYR A 23 -25.20 -3.42 13.43
CA TYR A 23 -24.00 -3.59 14.26
C TYR A 23 -24.14 -3.13 15.72
N GLY A 24 -25.27 -2.53 16.09
CA GLY A 24 -25.47 -1.87 17.39
C GLY A 24 -24.89 -0.45 17.43
N PRO A 25 -24.91 0.23 18.59
CA PRO A 25 -24.42 1.60 18.74
C PRO A 25 -22.99 1.78 18.24
N GLN A 26 -22.78 2.75 17.36
CA GLN A 26 -21.50 2.97 16.68
C GLN A 26 -20.63 4.06 17.32
N ASP A 27 -21.12 4.72 18.36
CA ASP A 27 -20.38 5.75 19.09
C ASP A 27 -19.06 5.20 19.65
N SER A 28 -17.95 5.85 19.34
CA SER A 28 -16.65 5.45 19.85
C SER A 28 -16.62 5.52 21.38
N ALA A 29 -16.00 4.52 22.00
CA ALA A 29 -15.79 4.46 23.44
C ALA A 29 -14.60 5.34 23.91
N LEU A 30 -13.84 5.93 22.98
CA LEU A 30 -12.72 6.82 23.28
C LEU A 30 -13.22 8.14 23.90
N LYS A 31 -12.57 8.53 25.00
CA LYS A 31 -12.85 9.78 25.70
C LYS A 31 -11.60 10.64 25.76
N GLU A 32 -11.77 11.96 25.75
CA GLU A 32 -10.64 12.90 25.80
C GLU A 32 -9.78 12.70 27.06
N GLU A 33 -10.41 12.38 28.19
CA GLU A 33 -9.72 12.19 29.47
C GLU A 33 -8.76 11.00 29.44
N GLN A 34 -9.08 9.96 28.66
CA GLN A 34 -8.25 8.75 28.54
C GLN A 34 -6.95 9.03 27.77
N ILE A 35 -6.95 10.05 26.92
CA ILE A 35 -5.80 10.39 26.10
C ILE A 35 -5.04 11.60 26.63
N ARG A 36 -5.68 12.53 27.34
CA ARG A 36 -5.06 13.78 27.80
C ARG A 36 -3.67 13.61 28.45
N CYS A 37 -3.47 12.56 29.25
CA CYS A 37 -2.23 12.31 29.97
C CYS A 37 -1.06 11.75 29.14
N HIS A 38 -1.28 11.21 27.94
CA HIS A 38 -0.19 10.64 27.12
C HIS A 38 0.09 11.41 25.82
N LEU A 39 -0.44 12.63 25.70
CA LEU A 39 -0.23 13.44 24.50
C LEU A 39 1.18 14.05 24.41
N ASN A 40 2.02 14.00 25.45
CA ASN A 40 3.42 14.49 25.42
C ASN A 40 3.60 15.88 24.75
N GLY A 41 2.67 16.81 24.99
CA GLY A 41 2.66 18.16 24.39
C GLY A 41 1.91 18.29 23.06
N MET A 42 1.37 17.20 22.51
CA MET A 42 0.47 17.17 21.35
C MET A 42 -0.97 17.50 21.77
N SER A 43 -1.83 17.89 20.81
CA SER A 43 -3.25 18.10 21.06
C SER A 43 -4.03 16.77 20.93
N VAL A 44 -5.26 16.71 21.47
CA VAL A 44 -6.21 15.58 21.33
C VAL A 44 -6.39 15.10 19.88
N GLN A 45 -6.03 15.93 18.90
CA GLN A 45 -6.11 15.65 17.48
C GLN A 45 -5.02 14.66 16.97
N GLN A 46 -4.12 14.15 17.83
CA GLN A 46 -2.96 13.32 17.47
C GLN A 46 -2.85 12.02 18.35
N PRO A 47 -3.75 11.04 18.18
CA PRO A 47 -4.18 10.02 19.17
C PRO A 47 -3.15 8.95 19.62
N ILE A 48 -3.47 8.26 20.73
CA ILE A 48 -2.58 7.42 21.58
C ILE A 48 -3.31 6.26 22.32
N ALA A 49 -4.49 5.87 21.86
CA ALA A 49 -5.31 4.81 22.48
C ALA A 49 -5.78 3.81 21.41
N ILE A 50 -6.16 2.61 21.84
CA ILE A 50 -6.67 1.55 20.95
C ILE A 50 -8.09 1.19 21.40
N GLU A 51 -9.04 1.28 20.48
CA GLU A 51 -10.41 0.78 20.67
C GLU A 51 -10.57 -0.55 19.92
N LEU A 52 -11.00 -1.57 20.64
CA LEU A 52 -11.33 -2.90 20.13
C LEU A 52 -12.84 -3.08 20.21
N SER A 53 -13.48 -3.25 19.06
CA SER A 53 -14.94 -3.26 18.94
C SER A 53 -15.42 -4.56 18.30
N LEU A 54 -16.44 -5.17 18.89
CA LEU A 54 -17.14 -6.36 18.42
C LEU A 54 -18.61 -6.02 18.16
N PRO A 55 -19.26 -6.66 17.15
CA PRO A 55 -20.69 -6.51 16.95
C PRO A 55 -21.47 -7.12 18.13
N GLU A 56 -22.55 -6.47 18.56
CA GLU A 56 -23.29 -6.84 19.78
C GLU A 56 -23.88 -8.26 19.79
N LYS A 57 -24.01 -8.90 18.62
CA LYS A 57 -24.60 -10.24 18.45
C LYS A 57 -23.67 -11.39 18.89
N ASN A 58 -22.38 -11.13 19.13
CA ASN A 58 -21.39 -12.12 19.57
C ASN A 58 -21.12 -11.98 21.08
N ARG A 59 -21.91 -12.64 21.97
CA ARG A 59 -21.83 -12.38 23.43
C ARG A 59 -21.18 -13.49 24.27
N ASN A 60 -20.10 -13.08 24.94
CA ASN A 60 -19.85 -13.13 26.40
C ASN A 60 -18.85 -11.97 26.73
N GLY A 61 -19.31 -10.73 26.90
CA GLY A 61 -18.45 -9.57 27.23
C GLY A 61 -18.95 -8.19 26.73
N PRO A 62 -18.31 -7.07 27.12
CA PRO A 62 -18.66 -5.73 26.62
C PRO A 62 -18.31 -5.58 25.13
N PRO A 63 -19.17 -4.92 24.32
CA PRO A 63 -18.99 -4.87 22.86
C PRO A 63 -17.82 -3.99 22.42
N LYS A 64 -17.33 -3.10 23.28
CA LYS A 64 -16.21 -2.20 22.99
C LYS A 64 -15.28 -2.14 24.18
N ARG A 65 -13.98 -2.06 23.90
CA ARG A 65 -12.94 -1.94 24.91
C ARG A 65 -11.89 -0.95 24.46
N VAL A 66 -11.53 -0.03 25.34
CA VAL A 66 -10.39 0.87 25.15
C VAL A 66 -9.22 0.35 25.98
N VAL A 67 -8.05 0.22 25.35
CA VAL A 67 -6.78 0.04 26.05
C VAL A 67 -5.91 1.28 25.82
N THR A 68 -5.17 1.67 26.85
CA THR A 68 -4.30 2.85 26.88
C THR A 68 -2.86 2.43 27.21
N PRO A 69 -1.87 3.34 27.06
CA PRO A 69 -0.50 3.04 27.45
C PRO A 69 -0.40 2.52 28.89
N PRO A 70 0.50 1.57 29.16
CA PRO A 70 0.50 0.81 30.40
C PRO A 70 0.96 1.63 31.60
N VAL A 71 0.40 1.31 32.77
CA VAL A 71 0.76 1.90 34.07
C VAL A 71 1.27 0.86 35.08
N ASP A 72 1.08 -0.42 34.79
CA ASP A 72 1.54 -1.56 35.57
C ASP A 72 1.83 -2.78 34.67
N ALA A 73 2.24 -3.90 35.27
CA ALA A 73 2.57 -5.12 34.53
C ALA A 73 1.36 -5.72 33.79
N THR A 74 0.17 -5.71 34.42
CA THR A 74 -1.05 -6.27 33.82
C THR A 74 -1.47 -5.47 32.59
N THR A 75 -1.54 -4.15 32.72
CA THR A 75 -1.87 -3.22 31.64
C THR A 75 -0.81 -3.21 30.53
N CYS A 76 0.45 -3.52 30.83
CA CYS A 76 1.49 -3.75 29.81
C CYS A 76 1.08 -4.87 28.85
N TRP A 77 0.67 -6.02 29.37
CA TRP A 77 0.28 -7.15 28.52
C TRP A 77 -1.05 -6.93 27.80
N LEU A 78 -2.02 -6.28 28.44
CA LEU A 78 -3.27 -5.87 27.77
C LEU A 78 -3.00 -4.91 26.59
N TRP A 79 -2.04 -3.98 26.76
CA TRP A 79 -1.61 -3.08 25.69
C TRP A 79 -0.90 -3.83 24.55
N GLN A 80 -0.06 -4.82 24.86
CA GLN A 80 0.57 -5.66 23.82
C GLN A 80 -0.46 -6.46 23.02
N LEU A 81 -1.45 -7.07 23.69
CA LEU A 81 -2.56 -7.77 23.03
C LEU A 81 -3.37 -6.83 22.14
N GLY A 82 -3.69 -5.62 22.64
CA GLY A 82 -4.40 -4.62 21.85
C GLY A 82 -3.65 -4.20 20.58
N LYS A 83 -2.34 -3.94 20.69
CA LYS A 83 -1.49 -3.67 19.52
C LYS A 83 -1.46 -4.85 18.55
N ALA A 84 -1.35 -6.08 19.04
CA ALA A 84 -1.33 -7.28 18.19
C ALA A 84 -2.63 -7.43 17.38
N HIS A 85 -3.79 -7.13 17.97
CA HIS A 85 -5.05 -7.08 17.21
C HIS A 85 -5.06 -5.97 16.14
N VAL A 86 -4.56 -4.77 16.45
CA VAL A 86 -4.43 -3.70 15.44
C VAL A 86 -3.50 -4.13 14.30
N CYS A 87 -2.37 -4.74 14.62
CA CYS A 87 -1.43 -5.27 13.63
C CYS A 87 -2.04 -6.39 12.79
N SER A 88 -2.91 -7.21 13.35
CA SER A 88 -3.65 -8.24 12.61
C SER A 88 -4.66 -7.64 11.62
N ASN A 89 -5.39 -6.61 12.03
CA ASN A 89 -6.25 -5.88 11.11
C ASN A 89 -5.43 -5.22 10.00
N ASP A 90 -4.30 -4.59 10.34
CA ASP A 90 -3.41 -3.96 9.37
C ASP A 90 -2.75 -4.98 8.41
N ALA A 91 -2.48 -6.20 8.88
CA ALA A 91 -1.97 -7.27 8.02
C ALA A 91 -3.00 -7.68 6.96
N GLY A 92 -4.28 -7.82 7.33
CA GLY A 92 -5.36 -8.07 6.37
C GLY A 92 -5.57 -6.91 5.40
N ALA A 93 -5.64 -5.67 5.89
CA ALA A 93 -5.78 -4.48 5.05
C ALA A 93 -4.59 -4.33 4.07
N HIS A 94 -3.38 -4.52 4.58
CA HIS A 94 -2.17 -4.52 3.76
C HIS A 94 -2.24 -5.51 2.61
N GLN A 95 -2.46 -6.79 2.92
CA GLN A 95 -2.38 -7.83 1.88
C GLN A 95 -3.55 -7.77 0.91
N LEU A 96 -4.77 -7.63 1.41
CA LEU A 96 -5.97 -7.74 0.59
C LEU A 96 -6.28 -6.47 -0.19
N ILE A 97 -5.91 -5.30 0.37
CA ILE A 97 -6.29 -4.00 -0.19
C ILE A 97 -5.07 -3.30 -0.78
N HIS A 98 -4.06 -3.01 0.04
CA HIS A 98 -2.96 -2.14 -0.39
C HIS A 98 -1.96 -2.81 -1.31
N HIS A 99 -1.82 -4.13 -1.17
CA HIS A 99 -1.03 -5.00 -2.03
C HIS A 99 -1.90 -5.59 -3.13
N TRP A 100 -2.60 -6.71 -2.87
CA TRP A 100 -3.35 -7.45 -3.89
C TRP A 100 -4.29 -6.57 -4.74
N LEU A 101 -5.24 -5.87 -4.12
CA LEU A 101 -6.24 -5.12 -4.88
C LEU A 101 -5.62 -3.94 -5.64
N ARG A 102 -4.92 -3.04 -4.93
CA ARG A 102 -4.43 -1.77 -5.50
C ARG A 102 -3.29 -1.92 -6.49
N THR A 103 -2.55 -3.04 -6.46
CA THR A 103 -1.49 -3.32 -7.45
C THR A 103 -1.91 -4.44 -8.39
N HIS A 104 -1.84 -5.69 -7.94
CA HIS A 104 -2.01 -6.88 -8.77
C HIS A 104 -3.33 -6.87 -9.54
N ALA A 105 -4.46 -6.82 -8.80
CA ALA A 105 -5.78 -7.01 -9.39
C ALA A 105 -6.21 -5.81 -10.24
N CYS A 106 -5.97 -4.58 -9.76
CA CYS A 106 -6.41 -3.39 -10.48
C CYS A 106 -5.55 -3.03 -11.69
N LEU A 107 -4.32 -3.52 -11.80
CA LEU A 107 -3.49 -3.26 -12.99
C LEU A 107 -3.62 -4.32 -14.09
N GLU A 108 -3.94 -5.58 -13.76
CA GLU A 108 -4.07 -6.65 -14.75
C GLU A 108 -5.02 -6.31 -15.92
N PRO A 109 -6.18 -5.63 -15.71
CA PRO A 109 -7.05 -5.22 -16.81
C PRO A 109 -6.41 -4.23 -17.81
N PHE A 110 -5.61 -3.28 -17.34
CA PHE A 110 -4.88 -2.34 -18.21
C PHE A 110 -3.83 -3.07 -19.05
N ILE A 111 -3.19 -4.09 -18.48
CA ILE A 111 -2.18 -4.92 -19.15
C ILE A 111 -2.82 -5.76 -20.25
N ILE A 112 -3.92 -6.44 -19.94
CA ILE A 112 -4.67 -7.26 -20.92
C ILE A 112 -5.12 -6.39 -22.09
N ALA A 113 -5.72 -5.22 -21.81
CA ALA A 113 -6.17 -4.30 -22.85
C ALA A 113 -4.99 -3.76 -23.67
N ALA A 114 -3.84 -3.46 -23.06
CA ALA A 114 -2.67 -2.95 -23.78
C ALA A 114 -2.18 -3.96 -24.82
N HIS A 115 -2.09 -5.24 -24.45
CA HIS A 115 -1.73 -6.32 -25.39
C HIS A 115 -2.77 -6.58 -26.48
N ARG A 116 -4.04 -6.26 -26.23
CA ARG A 116 -5.14 -6.50 -27.18
C ARG A 116 -5.37 -5.35 -28.16
N GLN A 117 -5.12 -4.12 -27.72
CA GLN A 117 -5.54 -2.91 -28.43
C GLN A 117 -4.38 -2.05 -28.93
N LEU A 118 -3.19 -2.18 -28.37
CA LEU A 118 -2.02 -1.41 -28.81
C LEU A 118 -1.05 -2.31 -29.57
N SER A 119 -0.66 -1.89 -30.76
CA SER A 119 0.43 -2.53 -31.50
C SER A 119 1.73 -2.50 -30.71
N VAL A 120 2.61 -3.49 -30.91
CA VAL A 120 3.98 -3.47 -30.35
C VAL A 120 4.79 -2.26 -30.81
N MET A 121 4.37 -1.62 -31.91
CA MET A 121 4.96 -0.39 -32.43
C MET A 121 4.37 0.88 -31.81
N HIS A 122 3.21 0.79 -31.15
CA HIS A 122 2.51 1.93 -30.58
C HIS A 122 3.35 2.58 -29.47
N PRO A 123 3.50 3.92 -29.45
CA PRO A 123 4.37 4.59 -28.49
C PRO A 123 3.96 4.30 -27.04
N ILE A 124 2.66 4.28 -26.73
CA ILE A 124 2.20 3.95 -25.37
C ILE A 124 2.47 2.49 -24.98
N TYR A 125 2.39 1.54 -25.91
CA TYR A 125 2.75 0.14 -25.62
C TYR A 125 4.24 0.03 -25.29
N LYS A 126 5.11 0.65 -26.09
CA LYS A 126 6.57 0.64 -25.85
C LYS A 126 6.95 1.21 -24.48
N LEU A 127 6.25 2.28 -24.05
CA LEU A 127 6.44 2.89 -22.73
C LEU A 127 5.99 1.94 -21.62
N LEU A 128 4.79 1.36 -21.71
CA LEU A 128 4.22 0.52 -20.67
C LEU A 128 4.84 -0.88 -20.60
N HIS A 129 5.43 -1.40 -21.68
CA HIS A 129 5.86 -2.80 -21.80
C HIS A 129 6.70 -3.32 -20.62
N CYS A 130 7.72 -2.57 -20.17
CA CYS A 130 8.53 -2.99 -19.03
C CYS A 130 7.75 -3.03 -17.71
N HIS A 131 6.70 -2.23 -17.58
CA HIS A 131 5.82 -2.18 -16.40
C HIS A 131 4.75 -3.28 -16.38
N MET A 132 4.65 -4.08 -17.44
CA MET A 132 3.74 -5.21 -17.55
C MET A 132 4.43 -6.56 -17.30
N ARG A 133 5.75 -6.55 -17.10
CA ARG A 133 6.59 -7.74 -17.00
C ARG A 133 6.13 -8.63 -15.83
N TYR A 134 5.80 -9.88 -16.14
CA TYR A 134 5.38 -10.95 -15.22
C TYR A 134 4.08 -10.76 -14.44
N THR A 135 3.47 -9.57 -14.40
CA THR A 135 2.23 -9.32 -13.63
C THR A 135 1.14 -10.37 -13.85
N MET A 136 0.85 -10.74 -15.11
CA MET A 136 -0.17 -11.74 -15.41
C MET A 136 0.20 -13.16 -14.93
N ASP A 137 1.50 -13.51 -14.99
CA ASP A 137 1.99 -14.83 -14.56
C ASP A 137 1.91 -14.94 -13.03
N VAL A 138 2.44 -13.96 -12.31
CA VAL A 138 2.36 -13.95 -10.83
C VAL A 138 0.92 -13.85 -10.34
N ASN A 139 0.04 -13.11 -11.02
CA ASN A 139 -1.38 -13.08 -10.69
C ASN A 139 -2.05 -14.44 -10.94
N ALA A 140 -1.70 -15.14 -12.01
CA ALA A 140 -2.23 -16.49 -12.28
C ALA A 140 -1.80 -17.49 -11.21
N GLN A 141 -0.52 -17.48 -10.82
CA GLN A 141 -0.01 -18.30 -9.72
C GLN A 141 -0.66 -17.91 -8.38
N GLY A 142 -0.83 -16.61 -8.12
CA GLY A 142 -1.54 -16.09 -6.96
C GLY A 142 -2.98 -16.62 -6.89
N ARG A 143 -3.72 -16.60 -7.99
CA ARG A 143 -5.07 -17.20 -8.05
C ARG A 143 -5.08 -18.71 -7.78
N GLN A 144 -4.03 -19.42 -8.18
CA GLN A 144 -3.96 -20.89 -8.04
C GLN A 144 -3.52 -21.35 -6.64
N LEU A 145 -2.62 -20.62 -5.99
CA LEU A 145 -1.92 -21.08 -4.78
C LEU A 145 -2.17 -20.19 -3.55
N LEU A 146 -2.40 -18.89 -3.76
CA LEU A 146 -2.44 -17.88 -2.69
C LEU A 146 -3.88 -17.55 -2.31
N LEU A 147 -4.73 -17.26 -3.31
CA LEU A 147 -6.05 -16.64 -3.15
C LEU A 147 -7.21 -17.63 -3.30
N ASN A 148 -6.93 -18.86 -3.72
CA ASN A 148 -7.94 -19.90 -3.89
C ASN A 148 -8.55 -20.31 -2.54
N ALA A 149 -9.72 -20.97 -2.62
CA ALA A 149 -10.36 -21.58 -1.47
C ALA A 149 -9.40 -22.56 -0.77
N GLY A 150 -9.22 -22.40 0.54
CA GLY A 150 -8.25 -23.15 1.34
C GLY A 150 -6.77 -22.86 1.03
N GLY A 151 -6.49 -21.84 0.22
CA GLY A 151 -5.15 -21.37 -0.11
C GLY A 151 -4.49 -20.64 1.06
N ILE A 152 -3.31 -20.06 0.79
CA ILE A 152 -2.49 -19.42 1.83
C ILE A 152 -3.23 -18.26 2.51
N ILE A 153 -3.90 -17.38 1.74
CA ILE A 153 -4.57 -16.21 2.32
C ILE A 153 -5.71 -16.64 3.25
N GLU A 154 -6.59 -17.54 2.80
CA GLU A 154 -7.70 -18.02 3.62
C GLU A 154 -7.23 -18.80 4.86
N SER A 155 -6.08 -19.47 4.78
CA SER A 155 -5.55 -20.28 5.87
C SER A 155 -4.78 -19.48 6.91
N HIS A 156 -4.25 -18.31 6.54
CA HIS A 156 -3.29 -17.57 7.36
C HIS A 156 -3.69 -16.14 7.70
N PHE A 157 -4.84 -15.62 7.25
CA PHE A 157 -5.34 -14.30 7.62
C PHE A 157 -6.67 -14.39 8.37
N PHE A 158 -6.93 -13.43 9.27
CA PHE A 158 -8.13 -13.44 10.11
C PHE A 158 -9.44 -13.39 9.30
N THR A 159 -9.39 -12.88 8.08
CA THR A 159 -10.53 -12.79 7.15
C THR A 159 -10.96 -14.15 6.59
N ALA A 160 -10.10 -15.17 6.66
CA ALA A 160 -10.39 -16.54 6.22
C ALA A 160 -11.07 -16.59 4.84
N ALA A 161 -12.14 -17.38 4.68
CA ALA A 161 -12.89 -17.51 3.42
C ALA A 161 -13.53 -16.21 2.91
N CYS A 162 -13.68 -15.19 3.75
CA CYS A 162 -14.21 -13.88 3.33
C CYS A 162 -13.12 -12.98 2.71
N SER A 163 -11.87 -13.43 2.61
CA SER A 163 -10.75 -12.57 2.20
C SER A 163 -10.96 -11.89 0.85
N MET A 164 -11.40 -12.63 -0.17
CA MET A 164 -11.66 -12.05 -1.49
C MET A 164 -12.93 -11.19 -1.51
N GLU A 165 -13.93 -11.49 -0.69
CA GLU A 165 -15.13 -10.65 -0.53
C GLU A 165 -14.78 -9.29 0.08
N VAL A 166 -13.82 -9.24 1.01
CA VAL A 166 -13.30 -7.98 1.57
C VAL A 166 -12.67 -7.13 0.45
N SER A 167 -11.78 -7.71 -0.36
CA SER A 167 -11.18 -6.99 -1.50
C SER A 167 -12.24 -6.52 -2.49
N ALA A 168 -13.22 -7.36 -2.83
CA ALA A 168 -14.30 -7.02 -3.76
C ALA A 168 -15.18 -5.87 -3.22
N SER A 169 -15.51 -5.89 -1.92
CA SER A 169 -16.27 -4.82 -1.27
C SER A 169 -15.51 -3.49 -1.30
N VAL A 170 -14.20 -3.51 -1.04
CA VAL A 170 -13.36 -2.31 -1.09
C VAL A 170 -13.22 -1.79 -2.52
N TYR A 171 -13.10 -2.68 -3.50
CA TYR A 171 -13.06 -2.32 -4.91
C TYR A 171 -14.33 -1.57 -5.34
N GLN A 172 -15.50 -2.06 -4.95
CA GLN A 172 -16.78 -1.46 -5.33
C GLN A 172 -17.07 -0.13 -4.62
N ASN A 173 -16.70 -0.02 -3.34
CA ASN A 173 -17.19 1.08 -2.48
C ASN A 173 -16.14 2.15 -2.16
N TRP A 174 -14.85 1.90 -2.37
CA TRP A 174 -13.78 2.80 -1.95
C TRP A 174 -12.70 3.03 -3.00
N TRP A 175 -12.33 2.00 -3.76
CA TRP A 175 -11.30 2.12 -4.78
C TRP A 175 -11.72 3.08 -5.89
N ARG A 176 -10.79 3.95 -6.30
CA ARG A 176 -10.98 4.88 -7.41
C ARG A 176 -9.65 5.25 -8.04
N PHE A 177 -9.54 5.07 -9.35
CA PHE A 177 -8.30 5.22 -10.09
C PHE A 177 -7.69 6.63 -9.98
N ASP A 178 -8.51 7.68 -9.96
CA ASP A 178 -8.05 9.06 -9.87
C ASP A 178 -7.46 9.44 -8.50
N MET A 179 -7.64 8.60 -7.48
CA MET A 179 -6.99 8.74 -6.16
C MET A 179 -5.85 7.75 -5.94
N GLU A 180 -5.43 7.02 -6.97
CA GLU A 180 -4.27 6.13 -6.90
C GLU A 180 -2.95 6.84 -7.24
N SER A 181 -3.00 8.08 -7.72
CA SER A 181 -1.80 8.92 -7.76
C SER A 181 -1.30 9.21 -6.34
N LEU A 182 0.02 9.18 -6.14
CA LEU A 182 0.59 9.44 -4.80
C LEU A 182 0.15 10.80 -4.22
N PRO A 183 0.15 11.92 -4.99
CA PRO A 183 -0.38 13.20 -4.51
C PRO A 183 -1.82 13.12 -4.03
N ALA A 184 -2.72 12.52 -4.82
CA ALA A 184 -4.13 12.45 -4.49
C ALA A 184 -4.37 11.52 -3.28
N ASP A 185 -3.65 10.40 -3.17
CA ASP A 185 -3.72 9.50 -2.02
C ASP A 185 -3.31 10.21 -0.72
N LEU A 186 -2.21 10.96 -0.74
CA LEU A 186 -1.73 11.72 0.43
C LEU A 186 -2.73 12.79 0.86
N ILE A 187 -3.35 13.49 -0.08
CA ILE A 187 -4.40 14.47 0.21
C ILE A 187 -5.65 13.78 0.75
N ARG A 188 -6.09 12.68 0.12
CA ARG A 188 -7.28 11.91 0.51
C ARG A 188 -7.21 11.48 1.97
N ARG A 189 -6.06 10.94 2.39
CA ARG A 189 -5.80 10.53 3.78
C ARG A 189 -5.51 11.69 4.73
N GLY A 190 -5.41 12.91 4.21
CA GLY A 190 -5.10 14.11 4.98
C GLY A 190 -3.65 14.16 5.47
N MET A 191 -2.73 13.48 4.79
CA MET A 191 -1.29 13.48 5.06
C MET A 191 -0.52 14.58 4.34
N ALA A 192 -1.16 15.21 3.35
CA ALA A 192 -0.65 16.40 2.69
C ALA A 192 -1.78 17.39 2.37
N VAL A 193 -1.40 18.63 2.11
CA VAL A 193 -2.27 19.65 1.53
C VAL A 193 -1.61 20.25 0.28
N PRO A 194 -2.40 20.68 -0.73
CA PRO A 194 -1.85 21.42 -1.87
C PRO A 194 -1.11 22.68 -1.42
N ASP A 195 0.10 22.87 -1.91
CA ASP A 195 0.92 24.06 -1.68
C ASP A 195 1.90 24.23 -2.84
N ALA A 196 1.57 25.12 -3.78
CA ALA A 196 2.37 25.37 -4.98
C ALA A 196 3.76 25.96 -4.69
N THR A 197 4.02 26.42 -3.46
CA THR A 197 5.35 26.93 -3.04
C THR A 197 6.29 25.83 -2.58
N LYS A 198 5.77 24.62 -2.36
CA LYS A 198 6.56 23.46 -1.92
C LYS A 198 6.96 22.58 -3.09
N PRO A 199 8.06 21.80 -2.95
CA PRO A 199 8.38 20.75 -3.91
C PRO A 199 7.16 19.86 -4.17
N HIS A 200 6.98 19.45 -5.43
CA HIS A 200 5.88 18.58 -5.85
C HIS A 200 4.47 19.18 -5.66
N GLY A 201 4.37 20.49 -5.37
CA GLY A 201 3.09 21.17 -5.17
C GLY A 201 2.34 20.75 -3.90
N LEU A 202 3.03 20.14 -2.93
CA LEU A 202 2.42 19.59 -1.72
C LEU A 202 3.20 19.96 -0.46
N LYS A 203 2.46 20.25 0.62
CA LYS A 203 2.98 20.32 1.98
C LYS A 203 2.56 19.07 2.75
N LEU A 204 3.53 18.22 3.11
CA LEU A 204 3.30 17.10 4.02
C LEU A 204 2.95 17.62 5.43
N LEU A 205 2.00 16.97 6.10
CA LEU A 205 1.63 17.29 7.49
C LEU A 205 2.49 16.53 8.51
N ILE A 206 3.12 15.45 8.08
CA ILE A 206 4.20 14.76 8.79
C ILE A 206 5.44 14.99 7.93
N GLU A 207 6.33 15.89 8.38
CA GLU A 207 7.48 16.33 7.56
C GLU A 207 8.44 15.17 7.26
N ASP A 208 8.81 14.40 8.28
CA ASP A 208 9.61 13.18 8.12
C ASP A 208 8.71 11.95 7.95
N TYR A 209 7.94 11.87 6.87
CA TYR A 209 7.16 10.68 6.51
C TYR A 209 7.87 9.93 5.37
N PRO A 210 8.67 8.88 5.65
CA PRO A 210 9.60 8.31 4.67
C PRO A 210 8.96 7.84 3.37
N TYR A 211 7.86 7.08 3.45
CA TYR A 211 7.10 6.64 2.27
C TYR A 211 6.66 7.82 1.39
N ALA A 212 6.08 8.86 2.00
CA ALA A 212 5.57 10.02 1.26
C ALA A 212 6.71 10.88 0.70
N SER A 213 7.72 11.20 1.51
CA SER A 213 8.82 12.08 1.13
C SER A 213 9.69 11.48 0.04
N ASP A 214 9.90 10.16 0.06
CA ASP A 214 10.75 9.47 -0.90
C ASP A 214 9.93 9.07 -2.13
N GLY A 215 8.67 8.69 -1.93
CA GLY A 215 7.72 8.41 -3.01
C GLY A 215 7.47 9.62 -3.91
N LEU A 216 7.37 10.84 -3.35
CA LEU A 216 7.15 12.05 -4.14
C LEU A 216 8.32 12.38 -5.07
N LEU A 217 9.55 12.01 -4.71
CA LEU A 217 10.71 12.13 -5.59
C LEU A 217 10.54 11.21 -6.82
N ILE A 218 10.20 9.94 -6.58
CA ILE A 218 10.03 8.95 -7.66
C ILE A 218 8.81 9.28 -8.52
N TRP A 219 7.67 9.62 -7.91
CA TRP A 219 6.47 10.07 -8.61
C TRP A 219 6.81 11.20 -9.60
N SER A 220 7.53 12.22 -9.14
CA SER A 220 7.87 13.38 -9.97
C SER A 220 8.84 13.04 -11.09
N ALA A 221 9.76 12.09 -10.87
CA ALA A 221 10.65 11.60 -11.92
C ALA A 221 9.88 10.82 -12.99
N ILE A 222 8.93 9.96 -12.58
CA ILE A 222 8.03 9.24 -13.51
C ILE A 222 7.19 10.25 -14.31
N GLU A 223 6.55 11.19 -13.62
CA GLU A 223 5.70 12.21 -14.26
C GLU A 223 6.48 13.03 -15.29
N GLN A 224 7.71 13.44 -14.99
CA GLN A 224 8.57 14.16 -15.93
C GLN A 224 8.94 13.33 -17.17
N LEU A 225 9.26 12.04 -16.99
CA LEU A 225 9.51 11.13 -18.12
C LEU A 225 8.26 10.99 -18.99
N VAL A 226 7.12 10.70 -18.37
CA VAL A 226 5.84 10.54 -19.05
C VAL A 226 5.43 11.83 -19.77
N GLN A 227 5.63 12.99 -19.14
CA GLN A 227 5.35 14.29 -19.74
C GLN A 227 6.21 14.53 -20.98
N ALA A 228 7.51 14.27 -20.93
CA ALA A 228 8.38 14.38 -22.10
C ALA A 228 7.94 13.43 -23.22
N TYR A 229 7.60 12.18 -22.86
CA TYR A 229 7.17 11.16 -23.80
C TYR A 229 5.83 11.50 -24.46
N VAL A 230 4.83 11.89 -23.68
CA VAL A 230 3.49 12.22 -24.17
C VAL A 230 3.52 13.49 -25.02
N HIS A 231 4.23 14.54 -24.62
CA HIS A 231 4.31 15.76 -25.44
C HIS A 231 5.01 15.54 -26.78
N TYR A 232 5.90 14.54 -26.89
CA TYR A 232 6.54 14.20 -28.14
C TYR A 232 5.56 13.53 -29.12
N TYR A 233 4.82 12.51 -28.68
CA TYR A 233 3.91 11.75 -29.57
C TYR A 233 2.50 12.34 -29.66
N TYR A 234 2.04 13.06 -28.64
CA TYR A 234 0.70 13.64 -28.52
C TYR A 234 0.76 15.11 -28.06
N PRO A 235 1.32 16.01 -28.87
CA PRO A 235 1.44 17.44 -28.50
C PRO A 235 0.08 18.14 -28.38
N GLU A 236 -0.97 17.62 -29.01
CA GLU A 236 -2.30 18.24 -29.08
C GLU A 236 -3.42 17.23 -28.82
N ALA A 237 -4.58 17.72 -28.37
CA ALA A 237 -5.74 16.91 -28.02
C ALA A 237 -6.32 16.12 -29.21
N ASN A 238 -6.35 16.71 -30.41
CA ASN A 238 -6.83 16.07 -31.64
C ASN A 238 -6.06 14.78 -32.00
N ILE A 239 -4.75 14.71 -31.70
CA ILE A 239 -3.95 13.51 -31.95
C ILE A 239 -4.38 12.37 -31.02
N ILE A 240 -4.70 12.68 -29.76
CA ILE A 240 -5.25 11.70 -28.81
C ILE A 240 -6.64 11.24 -29.27
N GLU A 241 -7.51 12.17 -29.66
CA GLU A 241 -8.88 11.85 -30.07
C GLU A 241 -8.93 11.02 -31.37
N SER A 242 -7.95 11.19 -32.26
CA SER A 242 -7.86 10.46 -33.52
C SER A 242 -7.12 9.12 -33.43
N ASP A 243 -6.42 8.85 -32.33
CA ASP A 243 -5.71 7.59 -32.12
C ASP A 243 -6.68 6.47 -31.73
N SER A 244 -7.04 5.63 -32.71
CA SER A 244 -7.99 4.55 -32.49
C SER A 244 -7.49 3.45 -31.56
N GLU A 245 -6.18 3.15 -31.57
CA GLU A 245 -5.60 2.11 -30.71
C GLU A 245 -5.61 2.58 -29.26
N LEU A 246 -5.16 3.81 -29.01
CA LEU A 246 -5.14 4.42 -27.68
C LEU A 246 -6.55 4.52 -27.07
N ASN A 247 -7.53 4.98 -27.85
CA ASN A 247 -8.91 5.08 -27.38
C ASN A 247 -9.53 3.69 -27.15
N ALA A 248 -9.25 2.70 -28.00
CA ALA A 248 -9.73 1.34 -27.81
C ALA A 248 -9.14 0.70 -26.56
N TRP A 249 -7.83 0.90 -26.30
CA TRP A 249 -7.15 0.43 -25.10
C TRP A 249 -7.80 0.97 -23.82
N TYR A 250 -7.98 2.28 -23.74
CA TYR A 250 -8.53 2.89 -22.53
C TYR A 250 -10.03 2.55 -22.36
N HIS A 251 -10.77 2.52 -23.47
CA HIS A 251 -12.17 2.09 -23.46
C HIS A 251 -12.28 0.66 -22.93
N GLU A 252 -11.51 -0.29 -23.47
CA GLU A 252 -11.58 -1.69 -23.05
C GLU A 252 -11.15 -1.86 -21.59
N SER A 253 -10.10 -1.16 -21.15
CA SER A 253 -9.62 -1.17 -19.77
C SER A 253 -10.73 -0.82 -18.76
N ILE A 254 -11.57 0.17 -19.08
CA ILE A 254 -12.66 0.61 -18.20
C ILE A 254 -13.92 -0.24 -18.39
N ASN A 255 -14.38 -0.41 -19.63
CA ASN A 255 -15.72 -0.93 -19.89
C ASN A 255 -15.80 -2.46 -19.88
N ILE A 256 -14.67 -3.13 -20.09
CA ILE A 256 -14.56 -4.59 -20.02
C ILE A 256 -13.69 -4.98 -18.82
N GLY A 257 -12.52 -4.35 -18.69
CA GLY A 257 -11.55 -4.65 -17.64
C GLY A 257 -12.05 -4.31 -16.22
N HIS A 258 -12.58 -3.11 -16.04
CA HIS A 258 -13.17 -2.61 -14.79
C HIS A 258 -14.70 -2.44 -14.91
N ALA A 259 -15.35 -3.41 -15.57
CA ALA A 259 -16.74 -3.30 -15.98
C ALA A 259 -17.69 -2.92 -14.83
N ASP A 260 -17.49 -3.44 -13.62
CA ASP A 260 -18.39 -3.22 -12.47
C ASP A 260 -18.49 -1.75 -12.05
N ILE A 261 -17.45 -0.96 -12.29
CA ILE A 261 -17.38 0.47 -11.93
C ILE A 261 -17.17 1.37 -13.15
N ARG A 262 -17.44 0.88 -14.35
CA ARG A 262 -17.27 1.63 -15.62
C ARG A 262 -18.03 2.96 -15.68
N HIS A 263 -19.14 3.05 -14.95
CA HIS A 263 -20.01 4.24 -14.90
C HIS A 263 -19.57 5.27 -13.84
N ALA A 264 -18.49 5.01 -13.11
CA ALA A 264 -18.03 5.92 -12.09
C ALA A 264 -17.58 7.25 -12.70
N SER A 265 -18.07 8.36 -12.15
CA SER A 265 -17.82 9.71 -12.68
C SER A 265 -16.39 10.20 -12.52
N TRP A 266 -15.59 9.50 -11.71
CA TRP A 266 -14.22 9.87 -11.38
C TRP A 266 -13.18 9.29 -12.36
N TRP A 267 -13.58 8.45 -13.32
CA TRP A 267 -12.69 8.04 -14.40
C TRP A 267 -12.21 9.28 -15.18
N LEU A 268 -10.89 9.38 -15.38
CA LEU A 268 -10.33 10.44 -16.20
C LEU A 268 -10.79 10.28 -17.65
N LYS A 269 -11.05 11.38 -18.35
CA LYS A 269 -11.35 11.34 -19.78
C LYS A 269 -10.05 11.33 -20.56
N LEU A 270 -9.88 10.38 -21.48
CA LEU A 270 -8.73 10.33 -22.38
C LEU A 270 -8.93 11.30 -23.55
N SER A 271 -8.86 12.61 -23.28
CA SER A 271 -9.11 13.65 -24.28
C SER A 271 -8.00 14.68 -24.42
N THR A 272 -7.05 14.74 -23.47
CA THR A 272 -5.97 15.73 -23.50
C THR A 272 -4.62 15.11 -23.14
N PRO A 273 -3.49 15.72 -23.56
CA PRO A 273 -2.15 15.24 -23.19
C PRO A 273 -1.98 15.15 -21.67
N ASN A 274 -2.50 16.11 -20.92
CA ASN A 274 -2.48 16.09 -19.45
C ASN A 274 -3.25 14.91 -18.85
N ASN A 275 -4.38 14.51 -19.45
CA ASN A 275 -5.10 13.32 -18.98
C ASN A 275 -4.31 12.04 -19.25
N LEU A 276 -3.71 11.91 -20.45
CA LEU A 276 -2.86 10.77 -20.78
C LEU A 276 -1.63 10.70 -19.85
N ILE A 277 -0.98 11.83 -19.57
CA ILE A 277 0.13 11.93 -18.61
C ILE A 277 -0.30 11.42 -17.23
N SER A 278 -1.44 11.89 -16.72
CA SER A 278 -1.93 11.46 -15.41
C SER A 278 -2.26 9.96 -15.37
N ILE A 279 -2.92 9.42 -16.40
CA ILE A 279 -3.24 7.99 -16.50
C ILE A 279 -1.96 7.14 -16.50
N LEU A 280 -1.00 7.48 -17.36
CA LEU A 280 0.25 6.71 -17.50
C LEU A 280 1.14 6.81 -16.26
N THR A 281 1.25 8.00 -15.67
CA THR A 281 2.04 8.20 -14.44
C THR A 281 1.46 7.36 -13.29
N THR A 282 0.14 7.32 -13.15
CA THR A 282 -0.53 6.48 -12.14
C THR A 282 -0.28 4.99 -12.39
N ILE A 283 -0.42 4.51 -13.62
CA ILE A 283 -0.18 3.09 -13.95
C ILE A 283 1.28 2.71 -13.65
N ILE A 284 2.25 3.53 -14.08
CA ILE A 284 3.67 3.27 -13.85
C ILE A 284 4.00 3.32 -12.36
N TRP A 285 3.46 4.29 -11.62
CA TRP A 285 3.61 4.39 -10.17
C TRP A 285 3.09 3.14 -9.44
N LEU A 286 1.88 2.69 -9.79
CA LEU A 286 1.26 1.51 -9.18
C LEU A 286 2.04 0.24 -9.48
N ALA A 287 2.52 0.09 -10.72
CA ALA A 287 3.26 -1.08 -11.16
C ALA A 287 4.67 -1.17 -10.54
N SER A 288 5.27 -0.03 -10.21
CA SER A 288 6.65 0.06 -9.73
C SER A 288 6.73 0.44 -8.25
N ALA A 289 6.84 1.72 -7.94
CA ALA A 289 7.19 2.23 -6.63
C ALA A 289 6.12 1.99 -5.55
N HIS A 290 4.83 2.05 -5.90
CA HIS A 290 3.77 1.69 -4.95
C HIS A 290 3.88 0.22 -4.57
N HIS A 291 3.92 -0.67 -5.57
CA HIS A 291 4.08 -2.10 -5.36
C HIS A 291 5.32 -2.42 -4.53
N ALA A 292 6.47 -1.85 -4.90
CA ALA A 292 7.72 -2.05 -4.16
C ALA A 292 7.60 -1.67 -2.67
N ALA A 293 6.95 -0.52 -2.38
CA ALA A 293 6.76 -0.03 -1.01
C ALA A 293 5.87 -0.92 -0.14
N VAL A 294 4.95 -1.68 -0.75
CA VAL A 294 4.05 -2.60 -0.04
C VAL A 294 4.48 -4.06 -0.12
N ASN A 295 5.41 -4.42 -1.00
CA ASN A 295 5.82 -5.82 -1.20
C ASN A 295 7.15 -6.17 -0.50
N PHE A 296 8.27 -5.52 -0.85
CA PHE A 296 9.61 -5.97 -0.45
C PHE A 296 9.93 -5.76 1.05
N GLY A 297 9.03 -5.13 1.79
CA GLY A 297 9.09 -5.01 3.24
C GLY A 297 8.36 -6.12 4.01
N MET A 298 7.72 -7.07 3.31
CA MET A 298 6.94 -8.13 3.93
C MET A 298 7.76 -8.97 4.92
N TYR A 299 8.85 -9.59 4.48
CA TYR A 299 9.71 -10.40 5.34
C TYR A 299 10.56 -9.53 6.29
N PRO A 300 11.21 -8.43 5.87
CA PRO A 300 12.00 -7.59 6.77
C PRO A 300 11.23 -7.05 7.99
N TYR A 301 9.96 -6.66 7.81
CA TYR A 301 9.13 -6.15 8.91
C TYR A 301 8.20 -7.21 9.53
N GLY A 302 7.82 -8.25 8.78
CA GLY A 302 6.85 -9.27 9.21
C GLY A 302 7.45 -10.62 9.58
N GLY A 303 8.74 -10.83 9.31
CA GLY A 303 9.45 -12.08 9.59
C GLY A 303 9.59 -12.35 11.10
N TYR A 304 9.60 -11.29 11.92
CA TYR A 304 9.42 -11.43 13.37
C TYR A 304 7.93 -11.34 13.72
N PHE A 305 7.32 -12.52 13.72
CA PHE A 305 5.88 -12.71 13.77
C PHE A 305 5.14 -11.96 14.90
N PRO A 306 5.61 -11.91 16.16
CA PRO A 306 4.90 -11.22 17.25
C PRO A 306 4.65 -9.73 17.01
N VAL A 307 5.42 -9.09 16.13
CA VAL A 307 5.25 -7.67 15.79
C VAL A 307 4.11 -7.45 14.81
N ARG A 308 3.77 -8.44 13.98
CA ARG A 308 2.72 -8.30 12.96
C ARG A 308 2.02 -9.63 12.67
N PRO A 309 1.26 -10.19 13.63
CA PRO A 309 0.51 -11.40 13.40
C PRO A 309 -0.59 -11.17 12.35
N PRO A 310 -0.81 -12.05 11.36
CA PRO A 310 -1.90 -11.92 10.40
C PRO A 310 -3.28 -12.29 10.99
N PHE A 311 -3.31 -12.99 12.13
CA PHE A 311 -4.52 -13.21 12.94
C PHE A 311 -4.20 -13.43 14.42
N MET A 312 -5.21 -13.21 15.26
CA MET A 312 -5.21 -13.53 16.69
C MET A 312 -6.25 -14.61 16.98
N ARG A 313 -5.85 -15.66 17.71
CA ARG A 313 -6.71 -16.82 18.08
C ARG A 313 -7.61 -16.56 19.28
N ARG A 314 -7.28 -15.54 20.07
CA ARG A 314 -8.01 -15.18 21.30
C ARG A 314 -8.29 -13.70 21.31
N LEU A 315 -9.35 -13.32 22.01
CA LEU A 315 -9.65 -11.93 22.31
C LEU A 315 -8.80 -11.44 23.50
N VAL A 316 -8.78 -10.13 23.70
CA VAL A 316 -8.19 -9.53 24.89
C VAL A 316 -9.06 -9.88 26.11
N PRO A 317 -8.50 -10.52 27.16
CA PRO A 317 -9.29 -11.07 28.27
C PRO A 317 -9.80 -9.97 29.19
N ASN A 318 -11.06 -10.06 29.61
CA ASN A 318 -11.71 -9.18 30.59
C ASN A 318 -11.75 -9.82 31.97
N GLU A 319 -11.86 -9.04 33.04
CA GLU A 319 -11.87 -9.54 34.42
C GLU A 319 -12.95 -10.59 34.71
N HIS A 320 -14.03 -10.59 33.93
CA HIS A 320 -15.15 -11.52 34.05
C HIS A 320 -15.01 -12.76 33.15
N ASP A 321 -13.99 -12.82 32.30
CA ASP A 321 -13.74 -13.95 31.41
C ASP A 321 -13.06 -15.08 32.21
N PRO A 322 -13.44 -16.36 31.99
CA PRO A 322 -12.80 -17.49 32.67
C PRO A 322 -11.28 -17.50 32.50
N ASP A 323 -10.81 -17.13 31.31
CA ASP A 323 -9.41 -17.13 30.92
C ASP A 323 -8.60 -15.97 31.55
N TYR A 324 -9.25 -15.01 32.21
CA TYR A 324 -8.54 -13.88 32.85
C TYR A 324 -7.62 -14.35 33.97
N THR A 325 -8.03 -15.39 34.71
CA THR A 325 -7.18 -16.00 35.74
C THR A 325 -5.93 -16.65 35.14
N THR A 326 -6.06 -17.28 33.97
CA THR A 326 -4.92 -17.82 33.21
C THR A 326 -4.01 -16.70 32.72
N PHE A 327 -4.58 -15.62 32.19
CA PHE A 327 -3.83 -14.44 31.78
C PHE A 327 -3.05 -13.80 32.94
N LEU A 328 -3.65 -13.65 34.12
CA LEU A 328 -2.95 -13.09 35.29
C LEU A 328 -1.81 -13.99 35.78
N ALA A 329 -1.97 -15.32 35.68
CA ALA A 329 -0.96 -16.27 36.12
C ALA A 329 0.24 -16.35 35.15
N ASP A 330 -0.01 -16.27 33.84
CA ASP A 330 1.00 -16.32 32.79
C ASP A 330 0.61 -15.46 31.58
N PRO A 331 0.84 -14.14 31.63
CA PRO A 331 0.41 -13.22 30.57
C PRO A 331 1.23 -13.37 29.28
N GLU A 332 2.51 -13.78 29.40
CA GLU A 332 3.35 -14.08 28.24
C GLU A 332 2.86 -15.34 27.52
N GLY A 333 2.60 -16.42 28.27
CA GLY A 333 2.02 -17.64 27.72
C GLY A 333 0.63 -17.40 27.10
N TYR A 334 -0.19 -16.55 27.70
CA TYR A 334 -1.46 -16.13 27.10
C TYR A 334 -1.26 -15.39 25.77
N PHE A 335 -0.30 -14.46 25.71
CA PHE A 335 0.02 -13.73 24.47
C PHE A 335 0.48 -14.70 23.37
N LEU A 336 1.44 -15.58 23.66
CA LEU A 336 1.92 -16.58 22.71
C LEU A 336 0.83 -17.57 22.26
N ALA A 337 -0.04 -17.99 23.17
CA ALA A 337 -1.19 -18.82 22.84
C ALA A 337 -2.26 -18.09 21.99
N SER A 338 -2.23 -16.76 21.97
CA SER A 338 -3.10 -15.92 21.13
C SER A 338 -2.55 -15.73 19.72
N LEU A 339 -1.24 -15.90 19.50
CA LEU A 339 -0.62 -15.92 18.16
C LEU A 339 -0.88 -17.26 17.45
N PRO A 340 -0.82 -17.39 16.12
CA PRO A 340 -0.84 -18.66 15.37
C PRO A 340 0.19 -19.68 15.87
N CYS A 341 -0.09 -20.96 15.63
CA CYS A 341 0.85 -22.04 16.02
C CYS A 341 2.07 -22.12 15.10
N LEU A 342 3.10 -22.83 15.56
CA LEU A 342 4.42 -22.85 14.95
C LEU A 342 4.42 -23.31 13.48
N ASP A 343 3.65 -24.32 13.14
CA ASP A 343 3.45 -24.80 11.77
C ASP A 343 2.84 -23.73 10.86
N GLN A 344 1.80 -23.03 11.34
CA GLN A 344 1.19 -21.91 10.62
C GLN A 344 2.18 -20.75 10.43
N MET A 345 2.97 -20.45 11.46
CA MET A 345 4.00 -19.42 11.41
C MET A 345 5.10 -19.77 10.42
N LEU A 346 5.59 -21.01 10.41
CA LEU A 346 6.66 -21.46 9.51
C LEU A 346 6.22 -21.35 8.05
N HIS A 347 5.01 -21.83 7.72
CA HIS A 347 4.47 -21.70 6.37
C HIS A 347 4.36 -20.22 5.97
N TYR A 348 3.73 -19.40 6.80
CA TYR A 348 3.52 -17.99 6.51
C TYR A 348 4.83 -17.22 6.28
N ILE A 349 5.84 -17.44 7.14
CA ILE A 349 7.15 -16.78 7.03
C ILE A 349 7.87 -17.22 5.74
N SER A 350 7.76 -18.48 5.33
CA SER A 350 8.32 -18.94 4.04
C SER A 350 7.68 -18.23 2.86
N VAL A 351 6.37 -17.99 2.90
CA VAL A 351 5.67 -17.22 1.85
C VAL A 351 6.15 -15.77 1.84
N LEU A 352 6.20 -15.10 3.00
CA LEU A 352 6.70 -13.72 3.06
C LEU A 352 8.14 -13.61 2.53
N HIS A 353 9.00 -14.60 2.84
CA HIS A 353 10.37 -14.64 2.34
C HIS A 353 10.41 -14.70 0.82
N LEU A 354 9.64 -15.61 0.22
CA LEU A 354 9.54 -15.75 -1.23
C LEU A 354 9.05 -14.45 -1.88
N LEU A 355 7.96 -13.87 -1.37
CA LEU A 355 7.37 -12.65 -1.93
C LEU A 355 8.26 -11.41 -1.76
N SER A 356 9.15 -11.41 -0.76
CA SER A 356 10.11 -10.33 -0.54
C SER A 356 11.42 -10.48 -1.33
N THR A 357 11.55 -11.53 -2.15
CA THR A 357 12.80 -11.86 -2.84
C THR A 357 12.84 -11.25 -4.24
N HIS A 358 13.87 -10.46 -4.52
CA HIS A 358 14.17 -10.05 -5.89
C HIS A 358 14.81 -11.19 -6.68
N SER A 359 14.31 -11.44 -7.89
CA SER A 359 14.93 -12.38 -8.82
C SER A 359 16.28 -11.88 -9.32
N ALA A 360 17.14 -12.80 -9.78
CA ALA A 360 18.44 -12.46 -10.37
C ALA A 360 18.33 -11.75 -11.73
N ASP A 361 17.21 -11.91 -12.42
CA ASP A 361 16.89 -11.29 -13.70
C ASP A 361 15.94 -10.09 -13.57
N GLU A 362 15.79 -9.55 -12.36
CA GLU A 362 14.90 -8.41 -12.11
C GLU A 362 15.35 -7.14 -12.87
N GLU A 363 14.38 -6.36 -13.34
CA GLU A 363 14.59 -5.10 -14.04
C GLU A 363 14.07 -3.92 -13.20
N TYR A 364 14.99 -3.07 -12.75
CA TYR A 364 14.68 -1.94 -11.87
C TYR A 364 14.30 -0.66 -12.63
N LEU A 365 13.46 0.14 -11.98
CA LEU A 365 13.01 1.44 -12.45
C LEU A 365 14.19 2.38 -12.67
N GLY A 366 14.34 2.85 -13.91
CA GLY A 366 15.44 3.74 -14.30
C GLY A 366 16.74 3.04 -14.67
N ASP A 367 16.82 1.69 -14.62
CA ASP A 367 17.98 0.91 -15.13
C ASP A 367 17.71 0.25 -16.49
N ARG A 368 16.88 0.89 -17.33
CA ARG A 368 16.60 0.37 -18.68
C ARG A 368 17.83 0.52 -19.58
N LYS A 369 18.42 -0.62 -19.95
CA LYS A 369 19.63 -0.68 -20.79
C LYS A 369 19.32 -0.70 -22.28
N ASP A 370 18.22 -1.32 -22.68
CA ASP A 370 17.81 -1.40 -24.07
C ASP A 370 16.78 -0.31 -24.42
N LEU A 371 17.24 0.64 -25.24
CA LEU A 371 16.43 1.73 -25.81
C LEU A 371 16.31 1.61 -27.34
N SER A 372 16.64 0.45 -27.93
CA SER A 372 16.61 0.22 -29.38
C SER A 372 15.22 0.45 -30.00
N ALA A 373 14.15 0.24 -29.22
CA ALA A 373 12.77 0.53 -29.62
C ALA A 373 12.52 2.01 -30.00
N TRP A 374 13.42 2.91 -29.59
CA TRP A 374 13.40 4.35 -29.85
C TRP A 374 14.66 4.85 -30.56
N ALA A 375 15.39 3.97 -31.26
CA ALA A 375 16.62 4.38 -31.96
C ALA A 375 16.41 5.52 -32.98
N GLY A 376 15.18 5.69 -33.49
CA GLY A 376 14.79 6.78 -34.37
C GLY A 376 14.33 8.07 -33.67
N ASP A 377 14.15 8.06 -32.35
CA ASP A 377 13.54 9.13 -31.56
C ASP A 377 14.56 9.66 -30.51
N PRO A 378 15.58 10.45 -30.92
CA PRO A 378 16.68 10.84 -30.04
C PRO A 378 16.22 11.64 -28.81
N GLU A 379 15.16 12.43 -28.92
CA GLU A 379 14.58 13.19 -27.80
C GLU A 379 14.02 12.25 -26.71
N ILE A 380 13.43 11.13 -27.12
CA ILE A 380 12.90 10.11 -26.20
C ILE A 380 14.04 9.36 -25.54
N VAL A 381 15.08 8.99 -26.30
CA VAL A 381 16.29 8.38 -25.76
C VAL A 381 16.94 9.30 -24.71
N GLU A 382 17.04 10.60 -24.99
CA GLU A 382 17.54 11.59 -24.03
C GLU A 382 16.65 11.69 -22.78
N ALA A 383 15.32 11.64 -22.93
CA ALA A 383 14.38 11.64 -21.81
C ALA A 383 14.59 10.43 -20.89
N PHE A 384 14.80 9.24 -21.44
CA PHE A 384 15.13 8.04 -20.65
C PHE A 384 16.48 8.17 -19.95
N TYR A 385 17.51 8.74 -20.60
CA TYR A 385 18.80 9.00 -19.93
C TYR A 385 18.66 9.98 -18.77
N LYS A 386 17.88 11.06 -18.95
CA LYS A 386 17.56 12.02 -17.88
C LYS A 386 16.87 11.33 -16.72
N PHE A 387 15.87 10.49 -17.01
CA PHE A 387 15.17 9.69 -16.00
C PHE A 387 16.12 8.76 -15.23
N SER A 388 16.97 7.99 -15.93
CA SER A 388 17.98 7.12 -15.30
C SER A 388 18.95 7.88 -14.40
N MET A 389 19.40 9.07 -14.83
CA MET A 389 20.25 9.93 -14.00
C MET A 389 19.50 10.45 -12.78
N GLU A 390 18.24 10.84 -12.93
CA GLU A 390 17.41 11.34 -11.84
C GLU A 390 17.13 10.24 -10.80
N MET A 391 16.80 9.03 -11.22
CA MET A 391 16.65 7.88 -10.30
C MET A 391 17.94 7.63 -9.49
N LYS A 392 19.12 7.75 -10.11
CA LYS A 392 20.40 7.65 -9.37
C LYS A 392 20.59 8.78 -8.35
N LYS A 393 20.16 10.00 -8.66
CA LYS A 393 20.19 11.12 -7.70
C LYS A 393 19.23 10.89 -6.55
N ILE A 394 18.02 10.41 -6.84
CA ILE A 394 17.00 10.06 -5.84
C ILE A 394 17.56 9.03 -4.87
N GLY A 395 18.22 7.97 -5.36
CA GLY A 395 18.88 6.97 -4.51
C GLY A 395 19.86 7.60 -3.51
N LYS A 396 20.72 8.51 -3.98
CA LYS A 396 21.67 9.24 -3.11
C LYS A 396 20.99 10.15 -2.10
N GLU A 397 19.89 10.81 -2.50
CA GLU A 397 19.12 11.66 -1.60
C GLU A 397 18.42 10.85 -0.51
N ILE A 398 17.87 9.67 -0.82
CA ILE A 398 17.30 8.76 0.17
C ILE A 398 18.39 8.25 1.14
N GLU A 399 19.56 7.84 0.64
CA GLU A 399 20.69 7.43 1.48
C GLU A 399 21.14 8.56 2.42
N LYS A 400 21.22 9.79 1.90
CA LYS A 400 21.52 10.98 2.70
C LYS A 400 20.47 11.20 3.79
N ARG A 401 19.17 11.10 3.47
CA ARG A 401 18.08 11.23 4.44
C ARG A 401 18.16 10.15 5.53
N ASN A 402 18.44 8.91 5.16
CA ASN A 402 18.61 7.81 6.10
C ASN A 402 19.80 8.01 7.06
N GLY A 403 20.82 8.76 6.64
CA GLY A 403 21.96 9.14 7.48
C GLY A 403 21.78 10.42 8.29
N ASP A 404 20.67 11.16 8.14
CA ASP A 404 20.45 12.44 8.84
C ASP A 404 19.83 12.20 10.23
N PRO A 405 20.54 12.48 11.34
CA PRO A 405 20.03 12.27 12.70
C PRO A 405 18.86 13.20 13.07
N ASN A 406 18.57 14.22 12.27
CA ASN A 406 17.39 15.06 12.45
C ASN A 406 16.10 14.39 11.93
N LEU A 407 16.23 13.39 11.04
CA LEU A 407 15.11 12.63 10.48
C LEU A 407 14.88 11.34 11.30
N ARG A 408 14.22 11.50 12.44
CA ARG A 408 14.07 10.44 13.46
C ARG A 408 13.17 9.27 13.06
N ASN A 409 12.31 9.43 12.05
CA ASN A 409 11.44 8.33 11.58
C ASN A 409 12.18 7.35 10.65
N ARG A 410 13.44 7.64 10.32
CA ARG A 410 14.32 6.79 9.49
C ARG A 410 15.74 6.62 10.06
N CYS A 411 16.05 7.25 11.20
CA CYS A 411 17.37 7.25 11.81
C CYS A 411 17.26 7.22 13.35
N GLY A 412 18.02 6.33 14.01
CA GLY A 412 18.09 6.27 15.48
C GLY A 412 18.18 4.85 16.05
N ALA A 413 18.31 4.75 17.37
CA ALA A 413 18.38 3.46 18.06
C ALA A 413 17.08 2.66 17.85
N GLY A 414 17.21 1.46 17.24
CA GLY A 414 16.07 0.60 16.95
C GLY A 414 15.23 1.00 15.73
N ILE A 415 15.65 2.02 14.97
CA ILE A 415 14.99 2.45 13.73
C ILE A 415 15.87 2.05 12.55
N SER A 416 15.35 1.15 11.70
CA SER A 416 16.02 0.80 10.45
C SER A 416 15.87 1.93 9.43
N PRO A 417 16.91 2.21 8.62
CA PRO A 417 16.80 3.05 7.43
C PRO A 417 15.60 2.66 6.56
N TYR A 418 14.90 3.66 6.01
CA TYR A 418 13.81 3.39 5.08
C TYR A 418 14.37 3.23 3.67
N GLU A 419 14.49 1.98 3.21
CA GLU A 419 15.16 1.65 1.94
C GLU A 419 14.23 1.10 0.86
N LEU A 420 12.94 0.90 1.15
CA LEU A 420 11.97 0.29 0.22
C LEU A 420 11.77 1.06 -1.09
N LEU A 421 12.14 2.34 -1.11
CA LEU A 421 12.08 3.19 -2.30
C LEU A 421 13.47 3.56 -2.84
N LEU A 422 14.55 2.89 -2.39
CA LEU A 422 15.82 2.96 -3.10
C LEU A 422 15.66 2.32 -4.48
N PRO A 423 16.01 3.01 -5.58
CA PRO A 423 15.64 2.53 -6.92
C PRO A 423 16.28 1.19 -7.31
N SER A 424 17.52 0.95 -6.87
CA SER A 424 18.28 -0.24 -7.24
C SER A 424 18.47 -1.23 -6.09
N SER A 425 18.62 -2.50 -6.46
CA SER A 425 18.92 -3.60 -5.56
C SER A 425 19.68 -4.73 -6.26
N GLY A 426 20.06 -5.75 -5.49
CA GLY A 426 20.53 -7.04 -5.99
C GLY A 426 19.50 -8.14 -5.74
N PRO A 427 19.76 -9.37 -6.20
CA PRO A 427 18.87 -10.51 -5.93
C PRO A 427 18.78 -10.81 -4.43
N GLY A 428 17.67 -11.43 -4.02
CA GLY A 428 17.43 -11.84 -2.64
C GLY A 428 16.46 -10.94 -1.88
N VAL A 429 16.31 -11.22 -0.58
CA VAL A 429 15.52 -10.39 0.35
C VAL A 429 16.38 -9.24 0.85
N THR A 430 16.20 -8.07 0.26
CA THR A 430 17.09 -6.90 0.47
C THR A 430 16.40 -5.71 1.13
N CYS A 431 15.07 -5.71 1.22
CA CYS A 431 14.26 -4.58 1.73
C CYS A 431 14.45 -3.25 0.96
N ARG A 432 14.89 -3.34 -0.31
CA ARG A 432 15.17 -2.20 -1.19
C ARG A 432 15.09 -2.60 -2.65
N GLY A 433 14.98 -1.62 -3.55
CA GLY A 433 14.84 -1.86 -4.98
C GLY A 433 13.42 -1.61 -5.45
N VAL A 434 13.29 -0.88 -6.55
CA VAL A 434 11.99 -0.59 -7.18
C VAL A 434 11.99 -1.26 -8.56
N PRO A 435 11.38 -2.44 -8.72
CA PRO A 435 11.18 -3.06 -10.03
C PRO A 435 10.33 -2.19 -10.96
N ASN A 436 10.42 -2.45 -12.27
CA ASN A 436 9.53 -1.80 -13.24
C ASN A 436 8.06 -2.25 -13.08
N SER A 437 7.82 -3.48 -12.62
CA SER A 437 6.50 -4.12 -12.66
C SER A 437 6.16 -4.85 -11.35
N ILE A 438 4.94 -5.41 -11.33
CA ILE A 438 4.49 -6.34 -10.31
C ILE A 438 5.03 -7.73 -10.68
N SER A 439 6.27 -8.00 -10.29
CA SER A 439 7.03 -9.16 -10.75
C SER A 439 7.06 -10.35 -9.79
N ILE A 440 6.44 -10.22 -8.61
CA ILE A 440 6.38 -11.26 -7.57
C ILE A 440 5.08 -11.16 -6.78
#